data_AF-A0A7Z9BWR8-F1
#
_entry.id   AF-A0A7Z9BWR8-F1
#
_cell.length_a   1.000
_cell.length_b   1.000
_cell.length_c   1.000
_cell.angle_alpha   90.00
_cell.angle_beta   90.00
_cell.angle_gamma   90.00
#
_symmetry.space_group_name_H-M   'P 1'
#
loop_
_entity.id
_entity.type
_entity.pdbx_description
1 polymer ?
#
loop_
_entity_poly.entity_id
_entity_poly.type
_entity_poly.pdbx_seq_one_letter_code
_entity_poly.pdbx_strand_id
1 'polypeptide(L)'
;MNNQAKIYSLYFAIDSLITSICTIINNRENSKKIDRDELFNKFWTNGKKKYSELNYDLVAEMGIANYKAEEEFGRIALAIENALGKLENDRHCYWIYCLWFALNIALVDYSFTDPLANQHNLYSEMEERLRLGYQKYLSSSQLTLEEWQNIDSIVKSKLGNF
;
A
#
# COMPACT_ATOMS: atom_id res chain seq x y z
N MET A 1 -10.60 -5.04 11.81
CA MET A 1 -9.45 -5.80 11.29
C MET A 1 -8.23 -5.46 12.13
N ASN A 2 -7.45 -6.43 12.63
CA ASN A 2 -6.23 -6.13 13.40
C ASN A 2 -5.13 -5.54 12.50
N ASN A 3 -4.09 -4.95 13.07
CA ASN A 3 -3.07 -4.26 12.26
C ASN A 3 -2.28 -5.20 11.34
N GLN A 4 -2.02 -6.46 11.73
CA GLN A 4 -1.38 -7.45 10.87
C GLN A 4 -2.20 -7.70 9.60
N ALA A 5 -3.51 -7.92 9.75
CA ALA A 5 -4.41 -8.11 8.62
C ALA A 5 -4.48 -6.87 7.71
N LYS A 6 -4.38 -5.65 8.28
CA LYS A 6 -4.27 -4.41 7.48
C LYS A 6 -3.01 -4.40 6.61
N ILE A 7 -1.86 -4.76 7.18
CA ILE A 7 -0.58 -4.86 6.44
C ILE A 7 -0.73 -5.81 5.26
N TYR A 8 -1.25 -7.02 5.49
CA TYR A 8 -1.46 -8.00 4.43
C TYR A 8 -2.44 -7.51 3.35
N SER A 9 -3.56 -6.92 3.75
CA SER A 9 -4.57 -6.41 2.83
C SER A 9 -3.99 -5.32 1.93
N LEU A 10 -3.22 -4.39 2.50
CA LEU A 10 -2.53 -3.34 1.75
C LEU A 10 -1.46 -3.90 0.82
N TYR A 11 -0.63 -4.83 1.30
CA TYR A 11 0.37 -5.50 0.48
C TYR A 11 -0.28 -6.18 -0.75
N PHE A 12 -1.36 -6.93 -0.55
CA PHE A 12 -2.05 -7.60 -1.65
C PHE A 12 -2.75 -6.64 -2.61
N ALA A 13 -3.26 -5.51 -2.12
CA ALA A 13 -3.81 -4.45 -2.96
C ALA A 13 -2.73 -3.87 -3.89
N ILE A 14 -1.54 -3.57 -3.35
CA ILE A 14 -0.39 -3.06 -4.12
C ILE A 14 0.09 -4.12 -5.12
N ASP A 15 0.25 -5.37 -4.69
CA ASP A 15 0.67 -6.48 -5.54
C ASP A 15 -0.28 -6.70 -6.73
N SER A 16 -1.58 -6.55 -6.49
CA SER A 16 -2.61 -6.60 -7.53
C SER A 16 -2.45 -5.48 -8.56
N LEU A 17 -2.25 -4.23 -8.10
CA LEU A 17 -2.02 -3.09 -8.99
C LEU A 17 -0.75 -3.25 -9.81
N ILE A 18 0.36 -3.67 -9.19
CA ILE A 18 1.61 -3.96 -9.89
C ILE A 18 1.39 -5.02 -10.97
N THR A 19 0.64 -6.08 -10.66
CA THR A 19 0.31 -7.11 -11.64
C THR A 19 -0.45 -6.52 -12.84
N SER A 20 -1.44 -5.67 -12.59
CA SER A 20 -2.19 -4.97 -13.64
C SER A 20 -1.29 -4.06 -14.48
N ILE A 21 -0.45 -3.23 -13.85
CA ILE A 21 0.52 -2.35 -14.53
C ILE A 21 1.46 -3.16 -15.42
N CYS A 22 2.11 -4.19 -14.88
CA CYS A 22 3.03 -5.04 -15.63
C CYS A 22 2.33 -5.73 -16.79
N THR A 23 1.11 -6.23 -16.60
CA THR A 23 0.35 -6.89 -17.67
C THR A 23 0.09 -5.92 -18.81
N ILE A 24 -0.35 -4.69 -18.52
CA ILE A 24 -0.63 -3.68 -19.54
C ILE A 24 0.63 -3.27 -20.29
N ILE A 25 1.74 -3.02 -19.58
CA ILE A 25 2.98 -2.54 -20.20
C ILE A 25 3.69 -3.65 -20.97
N ASN A 26 3.81 -4.84 -20.40
CA ASN A 26 4.55 -5.95 -20.99
C ASN A 26 3.83 -6.62 -22.15
N ASN A 27 2.50 -6.42 -22.28
CA ASN A 27 1.73 -6.88 -23.44
C ASN A 27 1.79 -5.90 -24.63
N ARG A 28 2.35 -4.69 -24.45
CA ARG A 28 2.65 -3.80 -25.59
C ARG A 28 3.84 -4.37 -26.35
N GLU A 29 3.91 -4.13 -27.66
CA GLU A 29 5.03 -4.51 -28.53
C GLU A 29 6.31 -3.67 -28.26
N ASN A 30 6.61 -3.39 -26.99
CA ASN A 30 7.79 -2.67 -26.55
C ASN A 30 8.89 -3.63 -26.12
N SER A 31 10.14 -3.28 -26.42
CA SER A 31 11.32 -4.07 -26.05
C SER A 31 11.64 -4.03 -24.56
N LYS A 32 11.24 -2.95 -23.85
CA LYS A 32 11.50 -2.78 -22.42
C LYS A 32 10.32 -3.31 -21.60
N LYS A 33 10.49 -4.52 -21.06
CA LYS A 33 9.58 -5.08 -20.06
C LYS A 33 9.89 -4.48 -18.68
N ILE A 34 8.85 -4.33 -17.87
CA ILE A 34 8.94 -3.89 -16.49
C ILE A 34 8.85 -5.10 -15.57
N ASP A 35 9.73 -5.10 -14.56
CA ASP A 35 9.79 -6.11 -13.53
C ASP A 35 8.89 -5.77 -12.32
N ARG A 36 8.23 -6.79 -11.76
CA ARG A 36 7.29 -6.60 -10.65
C ARG A 36 8.01 -6.19 -9.37
N ASP A 37 9.19 -6.73 -9.10
CA ASP A 37 9.95 -6.42 -7.90
C ASP A 37 10.54 -5.01 -7.97
N GLU A 38 10.97 -4.58 -9.15
CA GLU A 38 11.39 -3.19 -9.39
C GLU A 38 10.26 -2.20 -9.07
N LEU A 39 9.04 -2.46 -9.57
CA LEU A 39 7.88 -1.61 -9.26
C LEU A 39 7.51 -1.63 -7.78
N PHE A 40 7.49 -2.81 -7.15
CA PHE A 40 7.21 -2.91 -5.72
C PHE A 40 8.22 -2.10 -4.91
N ASN A 41 9.52 -2.27 -5.20
CA ASN A 41 10.58 -1.55 -4.51
C ASN A 41 10.49 -0.04 -4.71
N LYS A 42 10.12 0.42 -5.92
CA LYS A 42 9.84 1.83 -6.20
C LYS A 42 8.72 2.36 -5.31
N PHE A 43 7.56 1.69 -5.29
CA PHE A 43 6.41 2.14 -4.49
C PHE A 43 6.67 2.08 -2.99
N TRP A 44 7.27 0.99 -2.52
CA TRP A 44 7.61 0.81 -1.12
C TRP A 44 8.62 1.86 -0.63
N THR A 45 9.67 2.12 -1.41
CA THR A 45 10.68 3.13 -1.07
C THR A 45 10.08 4.52 -1.02
N ASN A 46 9.25 4.88 -2.00
CA ASN A 46 8.59 6.18 -2.01
C ASN A 46 7.55 6.33 -0.89
N GLY A 47 6.82 5.26 -0.56
CA GLY A 47 5.88 5.24 0.56
C GLY A 47 6.58 5.48 1.90
N LYS A 48 7.70 4.79 2.15
CA LYS A 48 8.55 5.04 3.33
C LYS A 48 9.08 6.47 3.37
N LYS A 49 9.58 6.98 2.23
CA LYS A 49 10.07 8.36 2.13
C LYS A 49 8.97 9.37 2.49
N LYS A 50 7.74 9.17 1.99
CA LYS A 50 6.59 10.04 2.31
C LYS A 50 6.23 10.01 3.79
N TYR A 51 6.22 8.83 4.40
CA TYR A 51 6.03 8.72 5.83
C TYR A 51 7.15 9.42 6.61
N SER A 52 8.42 9.22 6.24
CA SER A 52 9.56 9.86 6.90
C SER A 52 9.56 11.38 6.78
N GLU A 53 9.20 11.92 5.61
CA GLU A 53 9.02 13.38 5.40
C GLU A 53 7.97 13.93 6.36
N LEU A 54 6.78 13.32 6.39
CA LEU A 54 5.69 13.77 7.24
C LEU A 54 6.01 13.60 8.74
N ASN A 55 6.64 12.49 9.12
CA ASN A 55 7.04 12.23 10.50
C ASN A 55 8.16 13.16 10.97
N TYR A 56 9.08 13.54 10.08
CA TYR A 56 10.10 14.54 10.38
C TYR A 56 9.45 15.90 10.70
N ASP A 57 8.49 16.33 9.87
CA ASP A 57 7.75 17.58 10.09
C ASP A 57 6.92 17.53 11.38
N LEU A 58 6.37 16.36 11.74
CA LEU A 58 5.65 16.16 12.99
C LEU A 58 6.56 16.24 14.22
N VAL A 59 7.78 15.68 14.16
CA VAL A 59 8.70 15.65 15.31
C VAL A 59 9.50 16.95 15.43
N ALA A 60 9.50 17.81 14.41
CA ALA A 60 10.16 19.12 14.45
C ALA A 60 9.61 20.00 15.58
N GLU A 61 10.52 20.55 16.41
CA GLU A 61 10.24 21.01 17.77
C GLU A 61 9.24 22.15 17.94
N MET A 62 8.86 22.93 16.91
CA MET A 62 7.71 23.84 16.91
C MET A 62 7.57 24.61 15.59
N GLY A 63 6.34 24.83 15.11
CA GLY A 63 6.03 25.73 14.01
C GLY A 63 4.84 25.32 13.14
N ILE A 64 4.56 26.10 12.10
CA ILE A 64 3.47 25.84 11.13
C ILE A 64 3.62 24.46 10.45
N ALA A 65 4.85 23.96 10.30
CA ALA A 65 5.11 22.64 9.72
C ALA A 65 4.60 21.49 10.59
N ASN A 66 4.85 21.54 11.91
CA ASN A 66 4.37 20.53 12.86
C ASN A 66 2.83 20.47 12.89
N TYR A 67 2.17 21.63 12.98
CA TYR A 67 0.70 21.70 12.97
C TYR A 67 0.09 21.10 11.68
N LYS A 68 0.66 21.44 10.52
CA LYS A 68 0.21 20.87 9.23
C LYS A 68 0.45 19.36 9.14
N ALA A 69 1.58 18.89 9.68
CA ALA A 69 1.89 17.47 9.72
C ALA A 69 0.91 16.71 10.63
N GLU A 70 0.53 17.27 11.78
CA GLU A 70 -0.47 16.70 12.68
C GLU A 70 -1.85 16.60 12.01
N GLU A 71 -2.33 17.68 11.38
CA GLU A 71 -3.58 17.67 10.62
C GLU A 71 -3.58 16.60 9.52
N GLU A 72 -2.48 16.51 8.77
CA GLU A 72 -2.34 15.57 7.68
C GLU A 72 -2.25 14.11 8.19
N PHE A 73 -1.52 13.86 9.27
CA PHE A 73 -1.52 12.54 9.93
C PHE A 73 -2.92 12.15 10.41
N GLY A 74 -3.67 13.08 10.99
CA GLY A 74 -5.05 12.87 11.42
C GLY A 74 -5.97 12.55 10.25
N ARG A 75 -5.85 13.29 9.14
CA ARG A 75 -6.60 13.04 7.91
C ARG A 75 -6.31 11.67 7.31
N ILE A 76 -5.04 11.28 7.26
CA ILE A 76 -4.62 9.97 6.73
C ILE A 76 -5.08 8.85 7.67
N ALA A 77 -4.93 9.03 8.99
CA ALA A 77 -5.41 8.07 9.98
C ALA A 77 -6.91 7.81 9.76
N LEU A 78 -7.72 8.87 9.69
CA LEU A 78 -9.15 8.76 9.45
C LEU A 78 -9.47 8.04 8.13
N ALA A 79 -8.73 8.32 7.06
CA ALA A 79 -8.91 7.64 5.79
C ALA A 79 -8.61 6.14 5.89
N ILE A 80 -7.53 5.75 6.57
CA ILE A 80 -7.19 4.36 6.84
C ILE A 80 -8.28 3.71 7.70
N GLU A 81 -8.76 4.39 8.73
CA GLU A 81 -9.80 3.86 9.62
C GLU A 81 -11.13 3.65 8.92
N ASN A 82 -11.52 4.57 8.04
CA ASN A 82 -12.72 4.42 7.23
C ASN A 82 -12.62 3.24 6.26
N ALA A 83 -11.43 2.99 5.70
CA ALA A 83 -11.24 1.93 4.72
C ALA A 83 -10.97 0.55 5.34
N LEU A 84 -10.21 0.49 6.44
CA LEU A 84 -9.65 -0.75 7.00
C LEU A 84 -10.03 -0.97 8.47
N GLY A 85 -10.78 -0.05 9.09
CA GLY A 85 -11.13 -0.05 10.51
C GLY A 85 -10.06 0.57 11.39
N LYS A 86 -10.41 0.79 12.66
CA LYS A 86 -9.60 1.49 13.67
C LYS A 86 -8.14 1.03 13.73
N LEU A 87 -7.21 1.98 13.82
CA LEU A 87 -5.78 1.69 14.00
C LEU A 87 -5.51 1.29 15.46
N GLU A 88 -4.85 0.15 15.64
CA GLU A 88 -4.35 -0.26 16.97
C GLU A 88 -3.04 0.48 17.22
N ASN A 89 -2.82 1.00 18.43
CA ASN A 89 -1.60 1.74 18.76
C ASN A 89 -0.44 0.77 19.04
N ASP A 90 0.16 0.23 17.98
CA ASP A 90 1.28 -0.70 18.06
C ASP A 90 2.36 -0.39 17.01
N ARG A 91 3.42 -1.22 17.01
CA ARG A 91 4.54 -1.06 16.07
C ARG A 91 4.11 -1.18 14.59
N HIS A 92 3.01 -1.87 14.29
CA HIS A 92 2.54 -2.11 12.93
C HIS A 92 2.03 -0.84 12.24
N CYS A 93 1.67 0.21 13.00
CA CYS A 93 1.26 1.50 12.45
C CYS A 93 2.24 2.04 11.41
N TYR A 94 3.55 1.93 11.68
CA TYR A 94 4.60 2.34 10.74
C TYR A 94 4.40 1.71 9.34
N TRP A 95 4.23 0.38 9.29
CA TRP A 95 4.04 -0.34 8.04
C TRP A 95 2.72 0.03 7.37
N ILE A 96 1.64 0.20 8.15
CA ILE A 96 0.33 0.58 7.62
C ILE A 96 0.41 1.94 6.92
N TYR A 97 1.01 2.95 7.55
CA TYR A 97 1.19 4.26 6.92
C TYR A 97 2.07 4.18 5.67
N CYS A 98 3.22 3.50 5.75
CA CYS A 98 4.12 3.37 4.60
C CYS A 98 3.43 2.66 3.42
N LEU A 99 2.68 1.59 3.69
CA LEU A 99 1.93 0.86 2.68
C LEU A 99 0.74 1.67 2.15
N TRP A 100 0.06 2.45 2.98
CA TRP A 100 -0.99 3.35 2.55
C TRP A 100 -0.47 4.37 1.53
N PHE A 101 0.68 4.99 1.81
CA PHE A 101 1.33 5.88 0.83
C PHE A 101 1.75 5.13 -0.44
N ALA A 102 2.35 3.94 -0.30
CA ALA A 102 2.74 3.12 -1.44
C ALA A 102 1.54 2.74 -2.34
N LEU A 103 0.39 2.43 -1.75
CA LEU A 103 -0.86 2.16 -2.47
C LEU A 103 -1.33 3.38 -3.25
N ASN A 104 -1.36 4.56 -2.64
CA ASN A 104 -1.75 5.80 -3.32
C ASN A 104 -0.82 6.09 -4.52
N ILE A 105 0.48 5.88 -4.37
CA ILE A 105 1.44 6.05 -5.47
C ILE A 105 1.21 5.00 -6.58
N ALA A 106 0.98 3.74 -6.20
CA ALA A 106 0.70 2.67 -7.16
C ALA A 106 -0.59 2.91 -7.96
N LEU A 107 -1.63 3.47 -7.32
CA LEU A 107 -2.88 3.85 -7.98
C LEU A 107 -2.67 4.95 -9.02
N VAL A 108 -1.87 5.97 -8.69
CA VAL A 108 -1.53 7.04 -9.63
C VAL A 108 -0.72 6.49 -10.82
N ASP A 109 0.28 5.64 -10.57
CA ASP A 109 1.04 5.01 -11.65
C ASP A 109 0.15 4.11 -12.51
N TYR A 110 -0.82 3.41 -11.90
CA TYR A 110 -1.81 2.62 -12.61
C TYR A 110 -2.71 3.47 -13.51
N SER A 111 -3.23 4.60 -13.04
CA SER A 111 -4.10 5.48 -13.85
C SER A 111 -3.40 6.10 -15.05
N PHE A 112 -2.09 6.32 -14.96
CA PHE A 112 -1.29 6.73 -16.12
C PHE A 112 -0.99 5.57 -17.08
N THR A 113 -1.01 4.34 -16.59
CA THR A 113 -0.69 3.14 -17.36
C THR A 113 -1.89 2.64 -18.16
N ASP A 114 -3.08 2.63 -17.56
CA ASP A 114 -4.32 2.17 -18.16
C ASP A 114 -5.17 3.34 -18.71
N PRO A 115 -5.35 3.44 -20.04
CA PRO A 115 -6.20 4.46 -20.65
C PRO A 115 -7.67 4.43 -20.18
N LEU A 116 -8.17 3.28 -19.73
CA LEU A 116 -9.53 3.12 -19.21
C LEU A 116 -9.64 3.52 -17.73
N ALA A 117 -8.59 3.29 -16.94
CA ALA A 117 -8.54 3.74 -15.55
C ALA A 117 -8.50 5.27 -15.43
N ASN A 118 -8.01 5.97 -16.45
CA ASN A 118 -8.02 7.44 -16.50
C ASN A 118 -9.44 8.03 -16.62
N GLN A 119 -10.46 7.20 -16.88
CA GLN A 119 -11.88 7.56 -16.86
C GLN A 119 -12.57 7.18 -15.54
N HIS A 120 -11.90 6.46 -14.64
CA HIS A 120 -12.47 5.92 -13.41
C HIS A 120 -12.09 6.78 -12.21
N ASN A 121 -13.01 6.86 -11.24
CA ASN A 121 -12.77 7.52 -9.96
C ASN A 121 -11.70 6.75 -9.18
N LEU A 122 -10.52 7.35 -8.98
CA LEU A 122 -9.40 6.76 -8.22
C LEU A 122 -9.82 6.28 -6.82
N TYR A 123 -10.80 6.95 -6.21
CA TYR A 123 -11.34 6.55 -4.91
C TYR A 123 -12.05 5.20 -4.99
N SER A 124 -12.91 4.99 -6.00
CA SER A 124 -13.60 3.71 -6.20
C SER A 124 -12.62 2.58 -6.55
N GLU A 125 -11.58 2.87 -7.34
CA GLU A 125 -10.51 1.91 -7.61
C GLU A 125 -9.76 1.53 -6.34
N MET A 126 -9.47 2.50 -5.47
CA MET A 126 -8.84 2.24 -4.17
C MET A 126 -9.69 1.32 -3.30
N GLU A 127 -10.99 1.62 -3.15
CA GLU A 127 -11.93 0.79 -2.39
C GLU A 127 -11.96 -0.65 -2.91
N GLU A 128 -12.03 -0.82 -4.23
CA GLU A 128 -12.04 -2.15 -4.85
C GLU A 128 -10.73 -2.92 -4.62
N ARG A 129 -9.57 -2.26 -4.77
CA ARG A 129 -8.27 -2.90 -4.53
C ARG A 129 -8.08 -3.29 -3.07
N LEU A 130 -8.54 -2.46 -2.13
CA LEU A 130 -8.52 -2.78 -0.71
C LEU A 130 -9.46 -3.96 -0.39
N ARG A 131 -10.66 -3.98 -0.97
CA ARG A 131 -11.63 -5.08 -0.83
C ARG A 131 -11.04 -6.40 -1.33
N LEU A 132 -10.45 -6.41 -2.53
CA LEU A 132 -9.80 -7.58 -3.11
C LEU A 132 -8.56 -8.01 -2.30
N GLY A 133 -7.75 -7.05 -1.85
CA GLY A 133 -6.60 -7.31 -0.99
C GLY A 133 -7.01 -7.97 0.33
N TYR A 134 -8.08 -7.50 0.96
CA TYR A 134 -8.64 -8.11 2.16
C TYR A 134 -9.22 -9.50 1.90
N GLN A 135 -9.93 -9.71 0.79
CA GLN A 135 -10.40 -11.03 0.40
C GLN A 135 -9.26 -12.02 0.19
N LYS A 136 -8.16 -11.59 -0.45
CA LYS A 136 -6.94 -12.40 -0.61
C LYS A 136 -6.28 -12.71 0.73
N TYR A 137 -6.26 -11.76 1.67
CA TYR A 137 -5.80 -12.03 3.03
C TYR A 137 -6.67 -13.09 3.73
N LEU A 138 -8.00 -12.93 3.69
CA LEU A 138 -8.92 -13.88 4.31
C LEU A 138 -8.75 -15.29 3.75
N SER A 139 -8.74 -15.44 2.42
CA SER A 139 -8.54 -16.75 1.79
C SER A 139 -7.18 -17.34 2.12
N SER A 140 -6.12 -16.53 2.12
CA SER A 140 -4.76 -16.98 2.48
C SER A 140 -4.64 -17.40 3.94
N SER A 141 -5.33 -16.71 4.84
CA SER A 141 -5.32 -17.02 6.29
C SER A 141 -6.07 -18.31 6.64
N GLN A 142 -6.87 -18.83 5.71
CA GLN A 142 -7.62 -20.08 5.84
C GLN A 142 -6.90 -21.27 5.18
N LEU A 143 -5.74 -21.04 4.55
CA LEU A 143 -4.91 -22.10 3.98
C LEU A 143 -4.28 -22.98 5.07
N THR A 144 -3.62 -24.05 4.65
CA THR A 144 -2.82 -24.86 5.58
C THR A 144 -1.72 -24.00 6.21
N LEU A 145 -1.26 -24.39 7.40
CA LEU A 145 -0.22 -23.64 8.12
C LEU A 145 1.04 -23.44 7.27
N GLU A 146 1.45 -24.47 6.53
CA GLU A 146 2.63 -24.43 5.65
C GLU A 146 2.45 -23.42 4.51
N GLU A 147 1.30 -23.43 3.84
CA GLU A 147 0.99 -22.50 2.76
C GLU A 147 0.94 -21.05 3.27
N TRP A 148 0.32 -20.83 4.44
CA TRP A 148 0.30 -19.51 5.06
C TRP A 148 1.70 -19.03 5.44
N GLN A 149 2.54 -19.91 6.01
CA GLN A 149 3.92 -19.58 6.35
C GLN A 149 4.75 -19.22 5.11
N ASN A 150 4.51 -19.87 3.98
CA ASN A 150 5.16 -19.51 2.72
C ASN A 150 4.76 -18.10 2.26
N ILE A 151 3.46 -17.79 2.29
CA ILE A 151 2.96 -16.45 1.96
C ILE A 151 3.52 -15.40 2.91
N ASP A 152 3.49 -15.65 4.22
CA ASP A 152 4.05 -14.78 5.26
C ASP A 152 5.55 -14.53 5.03
N SER A 153 6.30 -15.57 4.69
CA SER A 153 7.73 -15.47 4.35
C SER A 153 7.96 -14.61 3.11
N ILE A 154 7.16 -14.78 2.04
CA ILE A 154 7.26 -13.93 0.84
C ILE A 154 6.99 -12.47 1.19
N VAL A 155 5.91 -12.18 1.94
CA VAL A 155 5.57 -10.79 2.31
C VAL A 155 6.66 -10.18 3.20
N LYS A 156 7.15 -10.91 4.19
CA LYS A 156 8.25 -10.46 5.06
C LYS A 156 9.56 -10.29 4.32
N SER A 157 9.82 -11.06 3.27
CA SER A 157 11.00 -10.85 2.41
C SER A 157 10.98 -9.48 1.73
N LYS A 158 9.79 -8.92 1.48
CA LYS A 158 9.60 -7.62 0.84
C LYS A 158 9.50 -6.46 1.85
N LEU A 159 8.83 -6.67 2.97
CA LEU A 159 8.52 -5.63 3.96
C LEU A 159 9.47 -5.59 5.16
N GLY A 160 10.26 -6.64 5.38
CA GLY A 160 10.97 -6.91 6.62
C GLY A 160 10.07 -7.57 7.67
N ASN A 161 10.64 -7.87 8.83
CA ASN A 161 9.89 -8.40 9.97
C ASN A 161 9.10 -7.27 10.63
N PHE A 162 7.78 -7.43 10.69
CA PHE A 162 6.84 -6.51 11.34
C PHE A 162 6.14 -7.16 12.53
#